data_AF-A0A7V0KR84-F1
#
_entry.id   AF-A0A7V0KR84-F1
#
_cell.length_a   1.000
_cell.length_b   1.000
_cell.length_c   1.000
_cell.angle_alpha   90.00
_cell.angle_beta   90.00
_cell.angle_gamma   90.00
#
_symmetry.space_group_name_H-M   'P 1'
#
loop_
_entity.id
_entity.type
_entity.pdbx_description
1 polymer ?
#
loop_
_entity_poly.entity_id
_entity_poly.type
_entity_poly.pdbx_seq_one_letter_code
_entity_poly.pdbx_strand_id
1 'polypeptide(L)'
;MSYYRYHVFFCTNQRESGAACCQDHGARALRDYAKERVAALGLSGAGGVRINLAGCMDRCSEGPVLVVYPEGVWYTYVDTADIDEIVDEHLLHGRPVERLRI
;
A
#
# COMPACT_ATOMS: atom_id res chain seq x y z
N MET A 1 15.24 3.70 -17.66
CA MET A 1 14.73 4.28 -16.40
C MET A 1 13.32 3.77 -16.18
N SER A 2 12.94 3.45 -14.94
CA SER A 2 11.55 3.04 -14.63
C SER A 2 10.58 4.19 -14.91
N TYR A 3 9.38 3.90 -15.43
CA TYR A 3 8.35 4.92 -15.65
C TYR A 3 7.79 5.48 -14.34
N TYR A 4 7.79 4.68 -13.27
CA TYR A 4 7.40 5.11 -11.91
C TYR A 4 8.59 5.00 -10.96
N ARG A 5 8.71 5.95 -10.03
CA ARG A 5 9.65 5.87 -8.91
C ARG A 5 9.25 4.74 -7.97
N TYR A 6 7.96 4.66 -7.61
CA TYR A 6 7.42 3.60 -6.77
C TYR A 6 6.19 2.94 -7.36
N HIS A 7 6.12 1.62 -7.23
CA HIS A 7 4.87 0.84 -7.39
C HIS A 7 4.42 0.35 -6.03
N VAL A 8 3.22 0.72 -5.63
CA VAL A 8 2.61 0.26 -4.38
C VAL A 8 1.48 -0.69 -4.71
N PHE A 9 1.54 -1.91 -4.20
CA PHE A 9 0.51 -2.92 -4.39
C PHE A 9 -0.20 -3.19 -3.07
N PHE A 10 -1.49 -2.89 -3.00
CA PHE A 10 -2.35 -3.23 -1.88
C PHE A 10 -3.02 -4.58 -2.15
N CYS A 11 -2.91 -5.53 -1.22
CA CYS A 11 -3.74 -6.73 -1.27
C CYS A 11 -5.18 -6.32 -0.96
N THR A 12 -6.09 -6.52 -1.91
CA THR A 12 -7.52 -6.20 -1.78
C THR A 12 -8.40 -7.44 -1.97
N ASN A 13 -7.80 -8.61 -1.77
CA ASN A 13 -8.47 -9.89 -1.98
C ASN A 13 -9.58 -10.10 -0.94
N GLN A 14 -10.79 -10.39 -1.42
CA GLN A 14 -11.89 -10.92 -0.62
C GLN A 14 -12.00 -12.44 -0.84
N ARG A 15 -12.26 -13.22 0.21
CA ARG A 15 -12.54 -14.65 0.11
C ARG A 15 -14.01 -14.92 0.41
N GLU A 16 -14.68 -15.67 -0.47
CA GLU A 16 -16.08 -16.11 -0.26
C GLU A 16 -16.19 -17.16 0.86
N SER A 17 -15.12 -17.92 1.11
CA SER A 17 -15.10 -18.97 2.15
C SER A 17 -15.09 -18.44 3.58
N GLY A 18 -14.99 -17.12 3.79
CA GLY A 18 -14.85 -16.51 5.10
C GLY A 18 -13.47 -16.69 5.75
N ALA A 19 -12.51 -17.29 5.05
CA ALA A 19 -11.13 -17.35 5.51
C ALA A 19 -10.52 -15.93 5.54
N ALA A 20 -9.75 -15.62 6.60
CA ALA A 20 -9.16 -14.32 6.82
C ALA A 20 -8.45 -13.77 5.57
N CYS A 21 -8.78 -12.55 5.19
CA CYS A 21 -8.22 -11.88 4.03
C CYS A 21 -8.14 -10.36 4.22
N CYS A 22 -7.28 -9.69 3.43
CA CYS A 22 -7.01 -8.27 3.65
C CYS A 22 -8.25 -7.39 3.46
N GLN A 23 -9.20 -7.80 2.61
CA GLN A 23 -10.42 -7.04 2.41
C GLN A 23 -11.33 -7.00 3.63
N ASP A 24 -11.22 -7.96 4.55
CA ASP A 24 -11.95 -7.95 5.84
C ASP A 24 -11.53 -6.75 6.72
N HIS A 25 -10.37 -6.14 6.43
CA HIS A 25 -9.85 -4.94 7.07
C HIS A 25 -10.09 -3.66 6.25
N GLY A 26 -10.99 -3.70 5.26
CA GLY A 26 -11.30 -2.53 4.43
C GLY A 26 -10.18 -2.13 3.46
N ALA A 27 -9.28 -3.04 3.09
CA ALA A 27 -8.08 -2.75 2.29
C ALA A 27 -8.35 -1.96 1.00
N ARG A 28 -9.47 -2.23 0.29
CA ARG A 28 -9.83 -1.45 -0.90
C ARG A 28 -10.07 0.04 -0.60
N ALA A 29 -10.76 0.35 0.49
CA ALA A 29 -11.03 1.73 0.88
C ALA A 29 -9.72 2.46 1.25
N LEU A 30 -8.83 1.80 1.99
CA LEU A 30 -7.53 2.36 2.38
C LEU A 30 -6.58 2.53 1.18
N ARG A 31 -6.63 1.62 0.20
CA ARG A 31 -5.95 1.76 -1.09
C ARG A 31 -6.47 2.98 -1.85
N ASP A 32 -7.79 3.16 -1.93
CA ASP A 32 -8.40 4.28 -2.66
C ASP A 32 -8.05 5.62 -1.99
N TYR A 33 -8.06 5.66 -0.66
CA TYR A 33 -7.54 6.78 0.12
C TYR A 33 -6.06 7.08 -0.20
N ALA A 34 -5.19 6.07 -0.20
CA ALA A 34 -3.77 6.24 -0.57
C ALA A 34 -3.61 6.84 -1.97
N LYS A 35 -4.43 6.40 -2.93
CA LYS A 35 -4.41 6.92 -4.30
C LYS A 35 -4.80 8.39 -4.36
N GLU A 36 -5.84 8.80 -3.62
CA GLU A 36 -6.26 10.19 -3.54
C GLU A 36 -5.19 11.07 -2.88
N ARG A 37 -4.60 10.59 -1.78
CA ARG A 37 -3.52 11.29 -1.06
C ARG A 37 -2.29 11.50 -1.95
N VAL A 38 -1.83 10.46 -2.64
CA VAL A 38 -0.71 10.54 -3.60
C VAL A 38 -1.01 11.51 -4.76
N ALA A 39 -2.25 11.57 -5.23
CA ALA A 39 -2.66 12.56 -6.22
C ALA A 39 -2.65 14.00 -5.66
N ALA A 40 -3.18 14.19 -4.45
CA ALA A 40 -3.22 15.50 -3.78
C ALA A 40 -1.82 16.07 -3.50
N LEU A 41 -0.82 15.21 -3.26
CA LEU A 41 0.58 15.60 -3.09
C LEU A 41 1.33 15.84 -4.41
N GLY A 42 0.67 15.68 -5.57
CA GLY A 42 1.33 15.81 -6.87
C GLY A 42 2.34 14.70 -7.17
N LEU A 43 2.25 13.56 -6.45
CA LEU A 43 3.15 12.41 -6.62
C LEU A 43 2.66 11.42 -7.69
N SER A 44 1.51 11.67 -8.32
CA SER A 44 0.97 10.79 -9.37
C SER A 44 1.61 11.06 -10.73
N GLY A 45 1.78 10.00 -11.53
CA GLY A 45 2.19 10.11 -12.94
C GLY A 45 3.63 9.68 -13.20
N ALA A 46 4.17 10.09 -14.34
CA ALA A 46 5.51 9.72 -14.78
C ALA A 46 6.58 10.19 -13.78
N GLY A 47 7.48 9.28 -13.39
CA GLY A 47 8.49 9.52 -12.35
C GLY A 47 7.94 9.52 -10.93
N GLY A 48 6.62 9.35 -10.74
CA GLY A 48 5.95 9.39 -9.45
C GLY A 48 5.63 8.01 -8.89
N VAL A 49 4.53 7.95 -8.15
CA VAL A 49 4.04 6.78 -7.43
C VAL A 49 2.80 6.22 -8.14
N ARG A 50 2.77 4.90 -8.33
CA ARG A 50 1.60 4.18 -8.83
C ARG A 50 1.00 3.31 -7.74
N ILE A 51 -0.19 3.68 -7.27
CA ILE A 51 -1.01 2.85 -6.37
C ILE A 51 -1.81 1.82 -7.20
N ASN A 52 -1.63 0.53 -6.92
CA ASN A 52 -2.24 -0.60 -7.63
C ASN A 52 -3.09 -1.48 -6.69
N LEU A 53 -4.00 -2.23 -7.29
CA LEU A 53 -4.67 -3.36 -6.65
C LEU A 53 -3.84 -4.62 -6.90
N ALA A 54 -3.78 -5.49 -5.91
CA ALA A 54 -3.33 -6.85 -6.03
C ALA A 54 -4.37 -7.83 -5.47
N GLY A 55 -4.33 -9.05 -5.98
CA GLY A 55 -4.99 -10.21 -5.37
C GLY A 55 -4.24 -10.66 -4.10
N CYS A 56 -4.51 -11.89 -3.65
CA CYS A 56 -3.80 -12.48 -2.53
C CYS A 56 -2.28 -12.51 -2.81
N MET A 57 -1.49 -12.08 -1.83
CA MET A 57 -0.02 -12.08 -1.89
C MET A 57 0.60 -13.06 -0.89
N ASP A 58 -0.17 -14.06 -0.45
CA ASP A 58 0.23 -15.15 0.46
C ASP A 58 0.77 -14.73 1.84
N ARG A 59 0.51 -13.50 2.27
CA ARG A 59 0.83 -12.97 3.62
C ARG A 59 -0.41 -12.66 4.46
N CYS A 60 -1.47 -13.48 4.36
CA CYS A 60 -2.73 -13.21 5.05
C CYS A 60 -2.60 -13.14 6.58
N SER A 61 -1.65 -13.86 7.18
CA SER A 61 -1.39 -13.82 8.63
C SER A 61 -0.89 -12.47 9.14
N GLU A 62 -0.44 -11.60 8.24
CA GLU A 62 0.07 -10.25 8.53
C GLU A 62 -0.84 -9.17 7.93
N GLY A 63 -2.02 -9.59 7.45
CA GLY A 63 -3.00 -8.75 6.77
C GLY A 63 -3.57 -7.64 7.66
N PRO A 64 -3.98 -6.51 7.06
CA PRO A 64 -3.88 -6.21 5.63
C PRO A 64 -2.46 -5.81 5.22
N VAL A 65 -2.03 -6.20 4.02
CA VAL A 65 -0.66 -5.96 3.55
C VAL A 65 -0.59 -5.09 2.30
N LEU A 66 0.48 -4.33 2.20
CA LEU A 66 0.92 -3.68 0.96
C LEU A 66 2.44 -3.82 0.78
N VAL A 67 2.90 -3.72 -0.46
CA VAL A 67 4.33 -3.76 -0.80
C VAL A 67 4.71 -2.59 -1.70
N VAL A 68 5.88 -2.00 -1.43
CA VAL A 68 6.48 -0.90 -2.20
C VAL A 68 7.68 -1.41 -2.99
N TYR A 69 7.58 -1.35 -4.31
CA TYR A 69 8.67 -1.61 -5.25
C TYR A 69 9.27 -0.30 -5.78
N PRO A 70 10.58 -0.25 -6.13
CA PRO A 70 11.47 -1.40 -6.34
C PRO A 70 12.10 -1.98 -5.07
N GLU A 71 11.93 -1.34 -3.91
CA GLU A 71 12.65 -1.70 -2.68
C GLU A 71 12.20 -3.02 -2.06
N GLY A 72 10.99 -3.49 -2.37
CA GLY A 72 10.43 -4.71 -1.78
C GLY A 72 10.11 -4.56 -0.30
N VAL A 73 9.77 -3.34 0.15
CA VAL A 73 9.37 -3.08 1.53
C VAL A 73 7.91 -3.43 1.70
N TRP A 74 7.62 -4.26 2.71
CA TRP A 74 6.26 -4.68 3.04
C TRP A 74 5.78 -3.95 4.29
N TYR A 75 4.50 -3.61 4.29
CA TYR A 75 3.82 -3.01 5.43
C TYR A 75 2.54 -3.74 5.77
N THR A 76 2.23 -3.76 7.06
CA THR A 76 0.86 -3.87 7.55
C THR A 76 0.33 -2.48 7.93
N TYR A 77 -0.99 -2.32 8.06
CA TYR A 77 -1.63 -1.05 8.38
C TYR A 77 -3.03 -1.27 8.97
N VAL A 78 -3.54 -0.31 9.72
CA VAL A 78 -4.84 -0.40 10.39
C VAL A 78 -5.83 0.64 9.86
N ASP A 79 -5.38 1.86 9.63
CA ASP A 79 -6.25 2.99 9.30
C ASP A 79 -5.59 4.00 8.33
N THR A 80 -6.27 5.13 8.10
CA THR A 80 -5.77 6.18 7.22
C THR A 80 -4.51 6.87 7.75
N ALA A 81 -4.28 6.90 9.06
CA ALA A 81 -3.10 7.53 9.64
C ALA A 81 -1.84 6.70 9.35
N ASP A 82 -1.93 5.37 9.39
CA ASP A 82 -0.86 4.49 8.92
C ASP A 82 -0.56 4.70 7.43
N ILE A 83 -1.61 4.88 6.60
CA ILE A 83 -1.44 5.17 5.18
C ILE A 83 -0.78 6.53 4.96
N ASP A 84 -1.19 7.56 5.70
CA ASP A 84 -0.56 8.88 5.64
C ASP A 84 0.93 8.80 6.00
N GLU A 85 1.30 8.06 7.05
CA GLU A 85 2.70 7.90 7.44
C GLU A 85 3.52 7.18 6.36
N ILE A 86 2.98 6.11 5.75
CA ILE A 86 3.65 5.43 4.62
C ILE A 86 3.82 6.38 3.43
N VAL A 87 2.81 7.17 3.10
CA VAL A 87 2.89 8.12 1.98
C VAL A 87 3.92 9.22 2.26
N ASP A 88 3.84 9.84 3.43
CA ASP A 88 4.67 11.00 3.77
C ASP A 88 6.13 10.59 4.03
N GLU A 89 6.37 9.56 4.83
CA GLU A 89 7.75 9.13 5.12
C GLU A 89 8.35 8.35 3.96
N HIS A 90 7.68 7.31 3.47
CA HIS A 90 8.31 6.42 2.49
C HIS A 90 8.16 6.95 1.07
N LEU A 91 6.95 7.24 0.61
CA LEU A 91 6.73 7.53 -0.81
C LEU A 91 7.20 8.94 -1.20
N LEU A 92 7.02 9.92 -0.32
CA LEU A 92 7.48 11.29 -0.51
C LEU A 92 8.96 11.42 -0.14
N HIS A 93 9.35 11.02 1.08
CA HIS A 93 10.68 11.28 1.61
C HIS A 93 11.70 10.12 1.47
N GLY A 94 11.28 8.94 1.02
CA GLY A 94 12.18 7.79 0.85
C GLY A 94 12.63 7.14 2.16
N ARG A 95 11.90 7.34 3.26
CA ARG A 95 12.20 6.78 4.59
C ARG A 95 11.18 5.69 4.95
N PRO A 96 11.56 4.41 4.98
CA PRO A 96 10.65 3.36 5.38
C PRO A 96 10.11 3.53 6.81
N VAL A 97 8.83 3.18 7.00
CA VAL A 97 8.13 3.29 8.29
C VAL A 97 8.34 2.01 9.11
N GLU A 98 9.45 1.94 9.85
CA GLU A 98 9.87 0.69 10.51
C GLU A 98 8.83 0.10 11.46
N ARG A 99 7.97 0.92 12.11
CA ARG A 99 6.92 0.41 13.01
C ARG A 99 5.82 -0.39 12.28
N LEU A 100 5.63 -0.14 10.99
CA LEU A 100 4.61 -0.79 10.15
C LEU A 100 5.18 -1.93 9.31
N ARG A 101 6.51 -2.06 9.30
CA ARG A 101 7.20 -2.99 8.40
C ARG A 101 7.03 -4.44 8.87
N ILE A 102 6.87 -5.34 7.90
CA ILE A 102 6.73 -6.79 8.10
C ILE A 102 7.67 -7.59 7.20
#